data_AF-A0A7S2FW43-F1
#
_entry.id   AF-A0A7S2FW43-F1
#
_cell.length_a   1.000
_cell.length_b   1.000
_cell.length_c   1.000
_cell.angle_alpha   90.00
_cell.angle_beta   90.00
_cell.angle_gamma   90.00
#
_symmetry.space_group_name_H-M   'P 1'
#
loop_
_entity.id
_entity.type
_entity.pdbx_description
1 polymer ?
#
loop_
_entity_poly.entity_id
_entity_poly.type
_entity_poly.pdbx_seq_one_letter_code
_entity_poly.pdbx_strand_id
1 'polypeptide(L)'
;QDSPASSADDLMAMSLEDVLNSTDEFEGPVPQEEALQRGRVIGEDFNEVISSKIKALHQNQYGSQFFYPNSVGGLFVNANATYVIAFLDTEHHGMKITTKVPEKTRFRPFYGYMAISYTTTETVGSLVGEREAELGGWGAEYTLYVAKTEEEAKEFSDYDPLNKAHRLLLWGPDCDTPGLVLRYLHYFAETTDLAEDELEASNKERELLTHLDGTRAALGKVQQDGVPGIGEIEYW
;
A
#
# COMPACT_ATOMS: atom_id res chain seq x y z
N GLN A 1 -33.40 -44.18 -0.88
CA GLN A 1 -32.15 -43.89 -0.14
C GLN A 1 -31.84 -42.45 -0.45
N ASP A 2 -32.38 -41.57 0.38
CA ASP A 2 -32.33 -40.12 0.20
C ASP A 2 -31.08 -39.58 0.87
N SER A 3 -30.22 -38.94 0.11
CA SER A 3 -29.18 -38.06 0.63
C SER A 3 -29.80 -36.68 0.86
N PRO A 4 -29.69 -36.06 2.04
CA PRO A 4 -30.10 -34.68 2.21
C PRO A 4 -29.01 -33.79 1.62
N ALA A 5 -29.37 -33.04 0.58
CA ALA A 5 -28.68 -31.81 0.23
C ALA A 5 -28.85 -30.83 1.40
N SER A 6 -27.79 -30.56 2.17
CA SER A 6 -27.81 -29.42 3.08
C SER A 6 -27.58 -28.17 2.24
N SER A 7 -28.66 -27.42 2.04
CA SER A 7 -28.71 -26.14 1.37
C SER A 7 -27.69 -25.17 1.98
N ALA A 8 -26.82 -24.64 1.13
CA ALA A 8 -25.93 -23.52 1.41
C ALA A 8 -26.67 -22.17 1.61
N ASP A 9 -28.00 -22.23 1.77
CA ASP A 9 -28.89 -21.06 1.88
C ASP A 9 -29.24 -20.68 3.34
N ASP A 10 -28.79 -21.44 4.35
CA ASP A 10 -29.11 -21.17 5.76
C ASP A 10 -28.07 -20.27 6.49
N LEU A 11 -27.01 -19.82 5.81
CA LEU A 11 -26.14 -18.75 6.32
C LEU A 11 -26.73 -17.38 5.93
N MET A 12 -27.96 -17.16 6.37
CA MET A 12 -28.64 -15.87 6.32
C MET A 12 -27.84 -14.83 7.12
N ALA A 13 -27.45 -13.75 6.45
CA ALA A 13 -27.16 -12.42 6.96
C ALA A 13 -26.96 -12.31 8.49
N MET A 14 -25.77 -12.67 8.98
CA MET A 14 -25.38 -12.26 10.34
C MET A 14 -25.12 -10.76 10.32
N SER A 15 -25.76 -10.02 11.22
CA SER A 15 -25.50 -8.59 11.35
C SER A 15 -24.12 -8.34 11.95
N LEU A 16 -23.51 -7.19 11.64
CA LEU A 16 -22.20 -6.81 12.19
C LEU A 16 -22.20 -6.82 13.73
N GLU A 17 -23.33 -6.50 14.36
CA GLU A 17 -23.53 -6.56 15.81
C GLU A 17 -23.48 -7.99 16.36
N ASP A 18 -24.02 -8.98 15.63
CA ASP A 18 -23.99 -10.39 16.05
C ASP A 18 -22.57 -10.97 15.97
N VAL A 19 -21.79 -10.56 14.96
CA VAL A 19 -20.39 -10.96 14.82
C VAL A 19 -19.54 -10.38 15.95
N LEU A 20 -19.70 -9.09 16.26
CA LEU A 20 -18.94 -8.39 17.31
C LEU A 20 -19.29 -8.86 18.73
N ASN A 21 -20.51 -9.36 18.94
CA ASN A 21 -20.97 -9.87 20.23
C ASN A 21 -20.76 -11.38 20.41
N SER A 22 -20.23 -12.10 19.40
CA SER A 22 -19.88 -13.50 19.56
C SER A 22 -18.66 -13.63 20.48
N THR A 23 -18.89 -14.07 21.71
CA THR A 23 -17.85 -14.27 22.74
C THR A 23 -17.27 -15.67 22.72
N ASP A 24 -17.24 -16.35 21.56
CA ASP A 24 -16.61 -17.66 21.48
C ASP A 24 -15.10 -17.49 21.74
N GLU A 25 -14.67 -17.97 22.90
CA GLU A 25 -13.28 -18.00 23.31
C GLU A 25 -12.47 -18.75 22.23
N PHE A 26 -11.57 -18.01 21.56
CA PHE A 26 -10.82 -18.53 20.42
C PHE A 26 -9.77 -19.55 20.87
N GLU A 27 -10.13 -20.82 20.91
CA GLU A 27 -9.18 -21.92 21.05
C GLU A 27 -8.59 -22.30 19.69
N GLY A 28 -7.44 -21.70 19.36
CA GLY A 28 -6.54 -22.15 18.29
C GLY A 28 -6.62 -21.38 16.97
N PRO A 29 -5.63 -21.59 16.06
CA PRO A 29 -5.57 -20.90 14.79
C PRO A 29 -6.74 -21.31 13.88
N VAL A 30 -7.57 -20.33 13.50
CA VAL A 30 -8.68 -20.53 12.57
C VAL A 30 -8.13 -20.95 11.20
N PRO A 31 -8.69 -22.00 10.56
CA PRO A 31 -8.31 -22.39 9.21
C PRO A 31 -8.38 -21.19 8.24
N GLN A 32 -7.36 -21.02 7.39
CA GLN A 32 -7.22 -19.86 6.50
C GLN A 32 -8.48 -19.58 5.67
N GLU A 33 -9.16 -20.63 5.21
CA GLU A 33 -10.35 -20.55 4.37
C GLU A 33 -11.58 -20.00 5.13
N GLU A 34 -11.68 -20.34 6.41
CA GLU A 34 -12.72 -19.83 7.32
C GLU A 34 -12.43 -18.38 7.73
N ALA A 35 -11.16 -18.04 7.97
CA ALA A 35 -10.75 -16.65 8.20
C ALA A 35 -11.05 -15.76 6.98
N LEU A 36 -10.83 -16.27 5.76
CA LEU A 36 -11.15 -15.59 4.52
C LEU A 36 -12.66 -15.44 4.30
N GLN A 37 -13.46 -16.45 4.62
CA GLN A 37 -14.93 -16.37 4.54
C GLN A 37 -15.50 -15.37 5.55
N ARG A 38 -15.05 -15.41 6.81
CA ARG A 38 -15.49 -14.47 7.85
C ARG A 38 -15.03 -13.04 7.56
N GLY A 39 -13.82 -12.86 7.02
CA GLY A 39 -13.34 -11.55 6.56
C GLY A 39 -14.16 -10.96 5.41
N ARG A 40 -14.79 -11.80 4.56
CA ARG A 40 -15.70 -11.34 3.50
C ARG A 40 -17.05 -10.85 4.04
N VAL A 41 -17.55 -11.42 5.14
CA VAL A 41 -18.80 -11.00 5.80
C VAL A 41 -18.69 -9.58 6.36
N ILE A 42 -17.48 -9.15 6.71
CA ILE A 42 -17.19 -7.80 7.19
C ILE A 42 -17.16 -6.78 6.03
N GLY A 43 -17.13 -7.23 4.76
CA GLY A 43 -16.64 -6.44 3.63
C GLY A 43 -17.35 -5.12 3.30
N GLU A 44 -18.68 -5.05 3.23
CA GLU A 44 -19.36 -3.84 2.71
C GLU A 44 -19.75 -2.86 3.82
N ASP A 45 -20.49 -3.31 4.84
CA ASP A 45 -20.95 -2.45 5.94
C ASP A 45 -19.80 -1.88 6.78
N PHE A 46 -18.74 -2.67 7.03
CA PHE A 46 -17.56 -2.17 7.72
C PHE A 46 -16.80 -1.17 6.86
N ASN A 47 -16.67 -1.41 5.56
CA ASN A 47 -16.02 -0.47 4.66
C ASN A 47 -16.81 0.84 4.54
N GLU A 48 -18.14 0.79 4.54
CA GLU A 48 -18.98 1.99 4.56
C GLU A 48 -18.79 2.77 5.87
N VAL A 49 -18.84 2.08 7.02
CA VAL A 49 -18.65 2.69 8.34
C VAL A 49 -17.24 3.25 8.49
N ILE A 50 -16.21 2.49 8.14
CA ILE A 50 -14.81 2.93 8.24
C ILE A 50 -14.55 4.09 7.27
N SER A 51 -14.97 3.99 6.01
CA SER A 51 -14.86 5.09 5.03
C SER A 51 -15.59 6.35 5.49
N SER A 52 -16.73 6.24 6.18
CA SER A 52 -17.46 7.38 6.74
C SER A 52 -16.75 8.04 7.94
N LYS A 53 -15.86 7.32 8.64
CA LYS A 53 -15.08 7.80 9.80
C LYS A 53 -13.67 8.22 9.44
N ILE A 54 -13.19 7.77 8.29
CA ILE A 54 -11.94 8.16 7.69
C ILE A 54 -12.01 9.63 7.29
N LYS A 55 -11.11 10.44 7.86
CA LYS A 55 -10.93 11.81 7.41
C LYS A 55 -10.16 11.79 6.10
N ALA A 56 -10.58 12.60 5.14
CA ALA A 56 -9.75 12.92 3.99
C ALA A 56 -8.34 13.30 4.47
N LEU A 57 -7.33 12.82 3.75
CA LEU A 57 -5.95 13.27 3.88
C LEU A 57 -5.94 14.81 3.98
N HIS A 58 -5.07 15.37 4.83
CA HIS A 58 -5.27 16.76 5.23
C HIS A 58 -4.70 17.79 4.25
N GLN A 59 -4.13 17.37 3.11
CA GLN A 59 -3.59 18.23 2.04
C GLN A 59 -3.17 17.41 0.81
N ASN A 60 -3.69 17.79 -0.38
CA ASN A 60 -3.10 17.38 -1.66
C ASN A 60 -1.86 18.23 -1.90
N GLN A 61 -0.68 17.60 -1.91
CA GLN A 61 0.55 18.22 -2.38
C GLN A 61 0.81 17.78 -3.82
N TYR A 62 0.11 18.41 -4.77
CA TYR A 62 0.28 18.11 -6.19
C TYR A 62 1.72 18.39 -6.66
N GLY A 63 2.30 17.48 -7.44
CA GLY A 63 3.64 17.67 -8.02
C GLY A 63 4.78 17.59 -7.00
N SER A 64 4.51 17.14 -5.77
CA SER A 64 5.52 17.03 -4.71
C SER A 64 6.36 15.76 -4.83
N GLN A 65 7.46 15.67 -4.07
CA GLN A 65 8.04 14.36 -3.76
C GLN A 65 7.17 13.63 -2.72
N PHE A 66 7.58 12.42 -2.33
CA PHE A 66 6.95 11.73 -1.21
C PHE A 66 6.92 12.58 0.05
N PHE A 67 5.78 12.59 0.72
CA PHE A 67 5.59 13.19 2.04
C PHE A 67 4.91 12.21 3.00
N TYR A 68 5.17 12.36 4.28
CA TYR A 68 4.49 11.60 5.32
C TYR A 68 3.12 12.22 5.61
N PRO A 69 2.01 11.48 5.41
CA PRO A 69 0.68 12.01 5.62
C PRO A 69 0.34 12.09 7.13
N ASN A 70 -0.22 13.23 7.56
CA ASN A 70 -0.74 13.38 8.92
C ASN A 70 -1.97 12.47 9.21
N SER A 71 -2.61 11.93 8.18
CA SER A 71 -3.71 10.97 8.26
C SER A 71 -3.73 10.13 6.99
N VAL A 72 -3.72 8.80 7.12
CA VAL A 72 -3.77 7.86 5.97
C VAL A 72 -5.19 7.41 5.66
N GLY A 73 -6.16 8.31 5.80
CA GLY A 73 -7.57 8.00 5.64
C GLY A 73 -7.87 7.12 4.42
N GLY A 74 -8.44 5.94 4.66
CA GLY A 74 -8.94 5.00 3.63
C GLY A 74 -7.91 4.08 3.00
N LEU A 75 -6.65 4.24 3.37
CA LEU A 75 -5.74 3.10 3.39
C LEU A 75 -6.08 2.27 4.62
N PHE A 76 -6.28 0.96 4.50
CA PHE A 76 -6.37 0.07 5.67
C PHE A 76 -5.10 0.27 6.52
N VAL A 77 -5.24 1.01 7.62
CA VAL A 77 -4.13 1.45 8.44
C VAL A 77 -3.59 0.25 9.18
N ASN A 78 -2.49 -0.32 8.68
CA ASN A 78 -1.70 -1.20 9.50
C ASN A 78 -0.84 -0.31 10.40
N ALA A 79 -1.05 -0.37 11.72
CA ALA A 79 -0.34 0.45 12.69
C ALA A 79 1.20 0.33 12.60
N ASN A 80 1.68 -0.75 11.97
CA ASN A 80 3.11 -1.02 11.80
C ASN A 80 3.62 -0.66 10.40
N ALA A 81 2.74 -0.21 9.50
CA ALA A 81 3.17 0.25 8.20
C ALA A 81 3.46 1.75 8.22
N THR A 82 4.58 2.13 7.61
CA THR A 82 4.87 3.52 7.29
C THR A 82 4.46 3.75 5.84
N TYR A 83 3.61 4.76 5.64
CA TYR A 83 3.12 5.15 4.33
C TYR A 83 3.66 6.53 4.01
N VAL A 84 4.13 6.73 2.78
CA VAL A 84 4.47 8.04 2.24
C VAL A 84 3.77 8.20 0.91
N ILE A 85 3.33 9.42 0.60
CA ILE A 85 2.39 9.68 -0.49
C ILE A 85 2.93 10.77 -1.40
N ALA A 86 2.64 10.66 -2.69
CA ALA A 86 2.79 11.73 -3.67
C ALA A 86 1.54 11.81 -4.54
N PHE A 87 1.27 12.98 -5.11
CA PHE A 87 0.12 13.21 -5.98
C PHE A 87 0.56 13.69 -7.36
N LEU A 88 -0.07 13.12 -8.39
CA LEU A 88 0.04 13.66 -9.74
C LEU A 88 -0.61 15.04 -9.78
N ASP A 89 0.10 16.03 -10.30
CA ASP A 89 -0.48 17.35 -10.56
C ASP A 89 -1.38 17.34 -11.81
N THR A 90 -1.96 18.49 -12.14
CA THR A 90 -2.89 18.62 -13.28
C THR A 90 -2.19 18.84 -14.62
N GLU A 91 -0.87 19.01 -14.64
CA GLU A 91 -0.10 19.37 -15.83
C GLU A 91 0.62 18.17 -16.46
N HIS A 92 0.77 17.08 -15.70
CA HIS A 92 1.47 15.87 -16.11
C HIS A 92 0.53 14.68 -16.32
N HIS A 93 0.95 13.74 -17.16
CA HIS A 93 0.26 12.51 -17.48
C HIS A 93 0.61 11.37 -16.52
N GLY A 94 1.80 11.41 -15.91
CA GLY A 94 2.19 10.38 -14.97
C GLY A 94 3.40 10.70 -14.10
N MET A 95 3.77 9.69 -13.32
CA MET A 95 4.94 9.70 -12.45
C MET A 95 5.90 8.59 -12.87
N LYS A 96 7.20 8.85 -12.72
CA LYS A 96 8.28 7.90 -12.95
C LYS A 96 9.20 7.88 -11.74
N ILE A 97 9.57 6.68 -11.30
CA ILE A 97 10.49 6.46 -10.18
C ILE A 97 11.50 5.40 -10.60
N THR A 98 12.79 5.74 -10.57
CA THR A 98 13.86 4.76 -10.76
C THR A 98 14.55 4.50 -9.42
N THR A 99 14.49 3.26 -8.95
CA THR A 99 15.09 2.88 -7.66
C THR A 99 15.31 1.37 -7.58
N LYS A 100 15.71 0.90 -6.41
CA LYS A 100 15.96 -0.51 -6.11
C LYS A 100 14.97 -0.98 -5.05
N VAL A 101 14.38 -2.16 -5.21
CA VAL A 101 13.67 -2.82 -4.12
C VAL A 101 14.68 -2.98 -2.97
N PRO A 102 14.34 -2.57 -1.73
CA PRO A 102 15.27 -2.73 -0.62
C PRO A 102 15.66 -4.19 -0.41
N GLU A 103 16.68 -4.48 0.40
CA GLU A 103 16.95 -5.86 0.80
C GLU A 103 15.88 -6.34 1.80
N LYS A 104 15.51 -7.61 1.73
CA LYS A 104 14.60 -8.22 2.72
C LYS A 104 15.30 -8.29 4.06
N THR A 105 14.70 -7.73 5.10
CA THR A 105 15.15 -7.89 6.49
C THR A 105 13.98 -8.37 7.35
N ARG A 106 14.27 -8.87 8.56
CA ARG A 106 13.20 -9.29 9.48
C ARG A 106 12.30 -8.13 9.89
N PHE A 107 12.88 -6.92 9.98
CA PHE A 107 12.15 -5.72 10.35
C PHE A 107 11.47 -5.01 9.15
N ARG A 108 11.81 -5.39 7.92
CA ARG A 108 11.18 -4.92 6.67
C ARG A 108 10.69 -6.10 5.82
N PRO A 109 9.66 -6.83 6.28
CA PRO A 109 9.11 -7.96 5.54
C PRO A 109 8.30 -7.54 4.30
N PHE A 110 7.91 -6.27 4.18
CA PHE A 110 7.11 -5.77 3.05
C PHE A 110 7.61 -4.40 2.56
N TYR A 111 7.58 -4.26 1.24
CA TYR A 111 7.82 -3.03 0.50
C TYR A 111 6.93 -3.05 -0.74
N GLY A 112 6.27 -1.95 -1.08
CA GLY A 112 5.46 -1.91 -2.29
C GLY A 112 4.75 -0.59 -2.51
N TYR A 113 4.20 -0.44 -3.71
CA TYR A 113 3.42 0.72 -4.12
C TYR A 113 1.95 0.40 -4.23
N MET A 114 1.13 1.41 -3.97
CA MET A 114 -0.30 1.38 -4.21
C MET A 114 -0.67 2.63 -5.00
N ALA A 115 -1.38 2.44 -6.10
CA ALA A 115 -2.08 3.52 -6.76
C ALA A 115 -3.39 3.72 -6.01
N ILE A 116 -3.71 4.97 -5.69
CA ILE A 116 -4.93 5.33 -4.99
C ILE A 116 -5.68 6.40 -5.75
N SER A 117 -7.01 6.36 -5.63
CA SER A 117 -7.84 7.52 -5.88
C SER A 117 -8.01 8.27 -4.57
N TYR A 118 -7.52 9.50 -4.48
CA TYR A 118 -7.62 10.28 -3.26
C TYR A 118 -9.07 10.54 -2.83
N THR A 119 -9.94 10.81 -3.82
CA THR A 119 -11.34 11.18 -3.58
C THR A 119 -12.12 10.06 -2.92
N THR A 120 -11.88 8.82 -3.35
CA THR A 120 -12.57 7.63 -2.84
C THR A 120 -11.73 6.86 -1.83
N THR A 121 -10.45 7.22 -1.68
CA THR A 121 -9.43 6.53 -0.87
C THR A 121 -9.18 5.06 -1.27
N GLU A 122 -9.76 4.64 -2.39
CA GLU A 122 -9.67 3.27 -2.89
C GLU A 122 -8.25 2.98 -3.41
N THR A 123 -7.74 1.79 -3.08
CA THR A 123 -6.56 1.23 -3.74
C THR A 123 -6.96 0.61 -5.07
N VAL A 124 -6.61 1.29 -6.16
CA VAL A 124 -6.96 0.89 -7.53
C VAL A 124 -5.98 -0.12 -8.12
N GLY A 125 -4.76 -0.17 -7.59
CA GLY A 125 -3.76 -1.17 -7.98
C GLY A 125 -2.60 -1.20 -6.98
N SER A 126 -1.83 -2.30 -6.99
CA SER A 126 -0.65 -2.44 -6.14
C SER A 126 0.45 -3.27 -6.79
N LEU A 127 1.71 -2.93 -6.49
CA LEU A 127 2.89 -3.72 -6.83
C LEU A 127 3.73 -3.94 -5.58
N VAL A 128 4.14 -5.18 -5.32
CA VAL A 128 4.87 -5.58 -4.11
C VAL A 128 6.27 -6.09 -4.44
N GLY A 129 7.21 -5.75 -3.57
CA GLY A 129 8.64 -6.09 -3.69
C GLY A 129 8.94 -7.59 -3.58
N GLU A 130 8.05 -8.36 -2.96
CA GLU A 130 8.27 -9.80 -2.75
C GLU A 130 8.10 -10.62 -4.04
N ARG A 131 7.37 -10.14 -5.02
CA ARG A 131 7.03 -10.89 -6.24
C ARG A 131 7.92 -10.45 -7.40
N GLU A 132 8.65 -11.41 -7.97
CA GLU A 132 9.54 -11.19 -9.12
C GLU A 132 8.79 -10.58 -10.32
N ALA A 133 7.57 -11.04 -10.56
CA ALA A 133 6.70 -10.51 -11.61
C ALA A 133 6.26 -9.05 -11.39
N GLU A 134 6.33 -8.54 -10.15
CA GLU A 134 5.81 -7.21 -9.81
C GLU A 134 6.91 -6.17 -9.71
N LEU A 135 7.86 -6.24 -8.76
CA LEU A 135 8.97 -5.26 -8.71
C LEU A 135 10.33 -5.90 -9.01
N GLY A 136 10.35 -7.15 -9.51
CA GLY A 136 11.59 -7.88 -9.78
C GLY A 136 12.13 -8.69 -8.60
N GLY A 137 11.48 -8.62 -7.43
CA GLY A 137 11.95 -9.28 -6.21
C GLY A 137 12.86 -8.38 -5.36
N TRP A 138 13.23 -8.86 -4.17
CA TRP A 138 14.13 -8.15 -3.26
C TRP A 138 15.47 -7.85 -3.90
N GLY A 139 15.94 -6.62 -3.76
CA GLY A 139 17.20 -6.17 -4.34
C GLY A 139 17.16 -5.88 -5.85
N ALA A 140 16.03 -6.02 -6.54
CA ALA A 140 15.95 -5.71 -7.96
C ALA A 140 15.91 -4.21 -8.24
N GLU A 141 16.62 -3.76 -9.28
CA GLU A 141 16.47 -2.42 -9.82
C GLU A 141 15.26 -2.38 -10.75
N TYR A 142 14.47 -1.31 -10.66
CA TYR A 142 13.30 -1.12 -11.50
C TYR A 142 13.04 0.36 -11.78
N THR A 143 12.31 0.61 -12.85
CA THR A 143 11.70 1.89 -13.16
C THR A 143 10.19 1.72 -13.13
N LEU A 144 9.54 2.35 -12.16
CA LEU A 144 8.09 2.35 -12.02
C LEU A 144 7.51 3.56 -12.75
N TYR A 145 6.62 3.29 -13.69
CA TYR A 145 5.75 4.25 -14.35
C TYR A 145 4.36 4.14 -13.73
N VAL A 146 3.76 5.28 -13.42
CA VAL A 146 2.41 5.37 -12.88
C VAL A 146 1.60 6.32 -13.74
N ALA A 147 0.48 5.84 -14.29
CA ALA A 147 -0.33 6.56 -15.28
C ALA A 147 -1.81 6.16 -15.15
N LYS A 148 -2.74 6.89 -15.78
CA LYS A 148 -4.16 6.47 -15.76
C LYS A 148 -4.38 5.27 -16.66
N THR A 149 -3.71 5.24 -17.80
CA THR A 149 -3.79 4.16 -18.79
C THR A 149 -2.41 3.72 -19.27
N GLU A 150 -2.32 2.51 -19.82
CA GLU A 150 -1.08 2.01 -20.42
C GLU A 150 -0.73 2.79 -21.70
N GLU A 151 -1.76 3.22 -22.44
CA GLU A 151 -1.64 4.05 -23.62
C GLU A 151 -0.93 5.38 -23.30
N GLU A 152 -1.37 6.08 -22.24
CA GLU A 152 -0.70 7.31 -21.79
C GLU A 152 0.76 7.08 -21.42
N ALA A 153 1.06 6.00 -20.70
CA ALA A 153 2.44 5.65 -20.37
C ALA A 153 3.29 5.44 -21.64
N LYS A 154 2.77 4.77 -22.66
CA LYS A 154 3.50 4.54 -23.93
C LYS A 154 3.63 5.81 -24.78
N GLU A 155 2.65 6.70 -24.75
CA GLU A 155 2.60 7.88 -25.61
C GLU A 155 3.45 9.04 -25.07
N PHE A 156 3.40 9.28 -23.75
CA PHE A 156 3.98 10.47 -23.13
C PHE A 156 5.25 10.19 -22.31
N SER A 157 5.67 8.93 -22.19
CA SER A 157 6.89 8.56 -21.48
C SER A 157 7.77 7.60 -22.29
N ASP A 158 8.89 7.18 -21.70
CA ASP A 158 9.77 6.14 -22.23
C ASP A 158 9.39 4.72 -21.74
N TYR A 159 8.16 4.54 -21.23
CA TYR A 159 7.67 3.21 -20.86
C TYR A 159 7.66 2.25 -22.05
N ASP A 160 8.18 1.05 -21.80
CA ASP A 160 8.29 -0.04 -22.76
C ASP A 160 7.87 -1.33 -22.05
N PRO A 161 6.73 -1.95 -22.43
CA PRO A 161 6.27 -3.19 -21.80
C PRO A 161 7.19 -4.39 -22.07
N LEU A 162 8.09 -4.30 -23.06
CA LEU A 162 9.08 -5.36 -23.33
C LEU A 162 10.31 -5.24 -22.44
N ASN A 163 10.55 -4.07 -21.83
CA ASN A 163 11.66 -3.88 -20.90
C ASN A 163 11.32 -4.49 -19.53
N LYS A 164 12.01 -5.59 -19.19
CA LYS A 164 11.84 -6.30 -17.92
C LYS A 164 12.27 -5.53 -16.68
N ALA A 165 12.81 -4.32 -16.78
CA ALA A 165 13.02 -3.42 -15.63
C ALA A 165 11.89 -2.38 -15.48
N HIS A 166 11.09 -2.18 -16.53
CA HIS A 166 9.94 -1.27 -16.48
C HIS A 166 8.78 -1.94 -15.78
N ARG A 167 8.14 -1.21 -14.87
CA ARG A 167 6.93 -1.59 -14.17
C ARG A 167 5.88 -0.53 -14.39
N LEU A 168 4.63 -0.97 -14.53
CA LEU A 168 3.50 -0.10 -14.76
C LEU A 168 2.49 -0.31 -13.65
N LEU A 169 2.06 0.79 -13.05
CA LEU A 169 0.98 0.83 -12.08
C LEU A 169 -0.08 1.82 -12.59
N LEU A 170 -1.34 1.37 -12.65
CA LEU A 170 -2.40 2.14 -13.28
C LEU A 170 -3.38 2.68 -12.25
N TRP A 171 -3.78 3.94 -12.41
CA TRP A 171 -4.88 4.52 -11.64
C TRP A 171 -6.26 4.17 -12.21
N GLY A 172 -6.32 3.85 -13.50
CA GLY A 172 -7.56 3.77 -14.25
C GLY A 172 -7.98 5.13 -14.84
N PRO A 173 -8.75 5.12 -15.95
CA PRO A 173 -9.09 6.32 -16.70
C PRO A 173 -9.94 7.33 -15.89
N ASP A 174 -10.77 6.83 -14.98
CA ASP A 174 -11.74 7.62 -14.21
C ASP A 174 -11.18 8.14 -12.87
N CYS A 175 -9.87 8.03 -12.63
CA CYS A 175 -9.26 8.53 -11.41
C CYS A 175 -9.11 10.07 -11.46
N ASP A 176 -9.94 10.77 -10.69
CA ASP A 176 -9.94 12.24 -10.65
C ASP A 176 -8.73 12.84 -9.93
N THR A 177 -8.27 12.18 -8.87
CA THR A 177 -7.16 12.69 -8.03
C THR A 177 -6.18 11.56 -7.77
N PRO A 178 -5.22 11.36 -8.70
CA PRO A 178 -4.31 10.23 -8.66
C PRO A 178 -3.24 10.41 -7.58
N GLY A 179 -3.18 9.46 -6.65
CA GLY A 179 -2.16 9.39 -5.61
C GLY A 179 -1.31 8.13 -5.75
N LEU A 180 -0.05 8.23 -5.38
CA LEU A 180 0.87 7.11 -5.27
C LEU A 180 1.32 6.97 -3.82
N VAL A 181 1.14 5.78 -3.26
CA VAL A 181 1.55 5.46 -1.90
C VAL A 181 2.70 4.47 -1.97
N LEU A 182 3.82 4.80 -1.34
CA LEU A 182 4.86 3.84 -1.02
C LEU A 182 4.64 3.35 0.42
N ARG A 183 4.65 2.03 0.59
CA ARG A 183 4.39 1.36 1.86
C ARG A 183 5.56 0.49 2.27
N TYR A 184 6.03 0.73 3.48
CA TYR A 184 6.91 -0.16 4.23
C TYR A 184 6.08 -0.81 5.33
N LEU A 185 6.19 -2.13 5.53
CA LEU A 185 5.76 -2.72 6.80
C LEU A 185 6.98 -2.81 7.69
N HIS A 186 6.95 -2.06 8.78
CA HIS A 186 7.84 -2.25 9.93
C HIS A 186 7.17 -3.27 10.86
N TYR A 187 7.94 -4.04 11.61
CA TYR A 187 7.44 -5.16 12.44
C TYR A 187 6.34 -4.75 13.47
N PHE A 188 5.60 -5.74 14.00
CA PHE A 188 4.63 -5.61 15.11
C PHE A 188 5.31 -5.84 16.47
N ALA A 189 5.13 -4.98 17.48
CA ALA A 189 5.57 -5.26 18.87
C ALA A 189 4.41 -5.90 19.66
N GLU A 190 4.58 -7.06 20.32
CA GLU A 190 5.05 -7.12 21.73
C GLU A 190 6.15 -8.18 22.04
N THR A 191 6.52 -9.09 21.13
CA THR A 191 7.49 -10.19 21.42
C THR A 191 8.31 -10.63 20.18
N THR A 192 9.02 -9.72 19.52
CA THR A 192 9.50 -9.93 18.14
C THR A 192 10.71 -10.83 17.91
N ASP A 193 11.43 -11.23 18.95
CA ASP A 193 12.76 -11.87 18.82
C ASP A 193 13.71 -11.11 17.87
N LEU A 194 13.48 -9.81 17.62
CA LEU A 194 14.41 -8.96 16.87
C LEU A 194 15.56 -8.59 17.80
N ALA A 195 16.78 -8.58 17.26
CA ALA A 195 17.92 -8.06 17.98
C ALA A 195 17.79 -6.54 18.18
N GLU A 196 18.46 -5.99 19.19
CA GLU A 196 18.38 -4.57 19.57
C GLU A 196 18.78 -3.64 18.41
N ASP A 197 19.77 -4.04 17.62
CA ASP A 197 20.23 -3.34 16.42
C ASP A 197 19.19 -3.36 15.29
N GLU A 198 18.46 -4.46 15.09
CA GLU A 198 17.36 -4.54 14.12
C GLU A 198 16.19 -3.63 14.53
N LEU A 199 15.92 -3.54 15.82
CA LEU A 199 14.90 -2.66 16.39
C LEU A 199 15.27 -1.19 16.18
N GLU A 200 16.52 -0.82 16.48
CA GLU A 200 17.05 0.53 16.26
C GLU A 200 17.00 0.91 14.77
N ALA A 201 17.44 0.02 13.88
CA ALA A 201 17.42 0.26 12.44
C ALA A 201 16.01 0.51 11.91
N SER A 202 15.03 -0.29 12.36
CA SER A 202 13.64 -0.13 11.96
C SER A 202 13.01 1.16 12.50
N ASN A 203 13.29 1.52 13.75
CA ASN A 203 12.79 2.77 14.34
C ASN A 203 13.38 3.99 13.64
N LYS A 204 14.68 3.95 13.33
CA LYS A 204 15.37 4.99 12.58
C LYS A 204 14.79 5.14 11.17
N GLU A 205 14.54 4.04 10.45
CA GLU A 205 13.90 4.10 9.13
C GLU A 205 12.51 4.75 9.19
N ARG A 206 11.68 4.32 10.14
CA ARG A 206 10.35 4.91 10.36
C ARG A 206 10.46 6.41 10.67
N GLU A 207 11.35 6.79 11.59
CA GLU A 207 11.55 8.19 11.97
C GLU A 207 11.97 9.02 10.75
N LEU A 208 12.94 8.57 9.96
CA LEU A 208 13.38 9.30 8.75
C LEU A 208 12.25 9.48 7.74
N LEU A 209 11.46 8.43 7.49
CA LEU A 209 10.30 8.51 6.59
C LEU A 209 9.24 9.50 7.10
N THR A 210 9.04 9.62 8.42
CA THR A 210 8.07 10.57 9.01
C THR A 210 8.46 12.04 8.83
N HIS A 211 9.72 12.32 8.48
CA HIS A 211 10.21 13.68 8.22
C HIS A 211 10.06 14.13 6.76
N LEU A 212 9.56 13.26 5.88
CA LEU A 212 9.31 13.63 4.49
C LEU A 212 8.17 14.66 4.41
N ASP A 213 8.44 15.80 3.80
CA ASP A 213 7.52 16.94 3.72
C ASP A 213 7.07 17.27 2.29
N GLY A 214 7.46 16.45 1.32
CA GLY A 214 7.14 16.62 -0.10
C GLY A 214 8.21 17.39 -0.89
N THR A 215 9.29 17.83 -0.24
CA THR A 215 10.40 18.52 -0.92
C THR A 215 11.50 17.56 -1.36
N ARG A 216 12.20 17.90 -2.46
CA ARG A 216 13.42 17.20 -2.88
C ARG A 216 14.53 17.24 -1.82
N ALA A 217 14.57 18.29 -1.00
CA ALA A 217 15.56 18.42 0.06
C ALA A 217 15.35 17.39 1.18
N ALA A 218 14.10 17.20 1.63
CA ALA A 218 13.78 16.18 2.62
C ALA A 218 14.04 14.77 2.07
N LEU A 219 13.61 14.51 0.82
CA LEU A 219 13.88 13.23 0.16
C LEU A 219 15.40 12.96 0.05
N GLY A 220 16.17 13.93 -0.43
CA GLY A 220 17.62 13.79 -0.58
C GLY A 220 18.31 13.53 0.75
N LYS A 221 17.84 14.13 1.85
CA LYS A 221 18.34 13.83 3.20
C LYS A 221 18.03 12.40 3.62
N VAL A 222 16.80 11.94 3.43
CA VAL A 222 16.37 10.57 3.76
C VAL A 222 17.18 9.52 2.97
N GLN A 223 17.49 9.79 1.71
CA GLN A 223 18.36 8.95 0.88
C GLN A 223 19.82 8.97 1.37
N GLN A 224 20.36 10.14 1.74
CA GLN A 224 21.71 10.26 2.33
C GLN A 224 21.82 9.52 3.66
N ASP A 225 20.76 9.55 4.46
CA ASP A 225 20.67 8.86 5.76
C ASP A 225 20.42 7.34 5.61
N GLY A 226 20.29 6.86 4.36
CA GLY A 226 20.36 5.45 4.01
C GLY A 226 19.03 4.71 3.96
N VAL A 227 17.89 5.39 3.87
CA VAL A 227 16.60 4.73 3.69
C VAL A 227 16.51 4.14 2.27
N PRO A 228 16.43 2.81 2.12
CA PRO A 228 16.46 2.17 0.82
C PRO A 228 15.08 2.17 0.13
N GLY A 229 15.08 2.17 -1.20
CA GLY A 229 13.88 1.99 -2.01
C GLY A 229 12.96 3.21 -2.11
N ILE A 230 13.36 4.37 -1.60
CA ILE A 230 12.65 5.62 -1.88
C ILE A 230 13.37 6.39 -2.99
N GLY A 231 12.75 6.46 -4.17
CA GLY A 231 13.30 7.16 -5.34
C GLY A 231 12.77 8.58 -5.49
N GLU A 232 13.46 9.39 -6.30
CA GLU A 232 12.93 10.67 -6.76
C GLU A 232 11.80 10.43 -7.76
N ILE A 233 10.76 11.27 -7.66
CA ILE A 233 9.62 11.28 -8.57
C ILE A 233 9.91 12.27 -9.68
N GLU A 234 9.93 11.75 -10.91
CA GLU A 234 9.92 12.50 -12.14
C GLU A 234 8.48 12.57 -12.68
N TYR A 235 8.02 13.76 -13.02
CA TYR A 235 6.71 13.99 -13.62
C TYR A 235 6.86 14.16 -15.13
N TRP A 236 5.95 13.58 -15.91
CA TRP A 236 5.97 13.62 -17.38
C TRP A 236 4.55 13.77 -17.95
#